data_AF-A0A542SQ58-F1
#
_entry.id   AF-A0A542SQ58-F1
#
_cell.length_a   1.000
_cell.length_b   1.000
_cell.length_c   1.000
_cell.angle_alpha   90.00
_cell.angle_beta   90.00
_cell.angle_gamma   90.00
#
_symmetry.space_group_name_H-M   'P 1'
#
loop_
_entity.id
_entity.type
_entity.pdbx_description
1 polymer ?
#
loop_
_entity_poly.entity_id
_entity_poly.type
_entity_poly.pdbx_seq_one_letter_code
_entity_poly.pdbx_strand_id
1 'polypeptide(L)'
;MANAPQAGGGTGTVPPPHSARSDEYDAFGPWIDEVRTADQIPRLYRDYLVDFAAARTILKIPRDIERRKANPGMDLYDNLVILTAEELTILTRAEAAYTAVTLALGDIVAMRTSVNLLAGRLDLHSRSAGPVVVRFNSSSRERIDALVDQIRDRAWRGERSAGCAQGGDPGWRGERPGRGCDRAADPDRTEAALAPLAESDLVLVNQTRRDLQADPAARVVAAQARRNISVKAGARAKFMSWLRPLRLTALAVVESGEQVIIRSRASGIAQRRMADYSLAETFIFAPAATGVTADPLVTYHDVTRVSITFASSAITFETVSGCGVQRALAERLGPRRA
;
A
#
# COMPACT_ATOMS: atom_id res chain seq x y z
N MET A 1 -24.41 66.41 -47.78
CA MET A 1 -23.51 65.48 -47.06
C MET A 1 -24.28 64.19 -46.87
N ALA A 2 -23.86 63.12 -47.55
CA ALA A 2 -24.57 61.85 -47.64
C ALA A 2 -24.19 60.94 -46.47
N ASN A 3 -25.19 60.37 -45.79
CA ASN A 3 -25.01 59.34 -44.76
C ASN A 3 -24.87 57.97 -45.42
N ALA A 4 -23.76 57.30 -45.15
CA ALA A 4 -23.49 55.93 -45.54
C ALA A 4 -24.14 54.94 -44.54
N PRO A 5 -24.65 53.78 -45.00
CA PRO A 5 -25.15 52.75 -44.12
C PRO A 5 -24.00 51.90 -43.54
N GLN A 6 -23.97 51.73 -42.22
CA GLN A 6 -23.10 50.76 -41.53
C GLN A 6 -23.67 49.34 -41.71
N ALA A 7 -22.88 48.47 -42.35
CA ALA A 7 -23.14 47.05 -42.43
C ALA A 7 -22.71 46.37 -41.12
N GLY A 8 -23.69 45.88 -40.34
CA GLY A 8 -23.47 45.02 -39.18
C GLY A 8 -23.13 43.60 -39.62
N GLY A 9 -21.84 43.31 -39.81
CA GLY A 9 -21.31 41.96 -39.97
C GLY A 9 -20.97 41.34 -38.62
N GLY A 10 -21.97 40.88 -37.89
CA GLY A 10 -21.76 40.04 -36.71
C GLY A 10 -21.23 38.68 -37.12
N THR A 11 -19.92 38.49 -37.09
CA THR A 11 -19.29 37.17 -37.12
C THR A 11 -19.71 36.42 -35.87
N GLY A 12 -20.79 35.65 -35.98
CA GLY A 12 -21.15 34.66 -34.98
C GLY A 12 -20.01 33.66 -34.90
N THR A 13 -19.13 33.83 -33.92
CA THR A 13 -18.19 32.79 -33.52
C THR A 13 -19.05 31.63 -33.05
N VAL A 14 -19.22 30.63 -33.94
CA VAL A 14 -19.80 29.35 -33.58
C VAL A 14 -18.94 28.82 -32.42
N PRO A 15 -19.50 28.64 -31.21
CA PRO A 15 -18.74 28.03 -30.13
C PRO A 15 -18.29 26.65 -30.62
N PRO A 16 -17.03 26.24 -30.37
CA PRO A 16 -16.55 24.94 -30.81
C PRO A 16 -17.53 23.86 -30.33
N PRO A 17 -17.80 22.84 -31.16
CA PRO A 17 -18.75 21.78 -30.80
C PRO A 17 -18.40 21.27 -29.42
N HIS A 18 -19.38 21.25 -28.51
CA HIS A 18 -19.24 20.60 -27.21
C HIS A 18 -18.58 19.24 -27.45
N SER A 19 -17.33 19.10 -27.00
CA SER A 19 -16.52 17.90 -27.17
C SER A 19 -17.39 16.69 -26.85
N ALA A 20 -17.62 15.84 -27.85
CA ALA A 20 -18.48 14.67 -27.72
C ALA A 20 -18.14 13.95 -26.41
N ARG A 21 -19.16 13.77 -25.56
CA ARG A 21 -19.04 13.05 -24.29
C ARG A 21 -18.41 11.69 -24.60
N SER A 22 -17.30 11.36 -23.95
CA SER A 22 -16.65 10.06 -24.12
C SER A 22 -17.13 9.10 -23.05
N ASP A 23 -17.23 7.81 -23.41
CA ASP A 23 -17.56 6.75 -22.45
C ASP A 23 -16.57 6.73 -21.27
N GLU A 24 -15.30 7.07 -21.54
CA GLU A 24 -14.26 7.23 -20.50
C GLU A 24 -14.64 8.33 -19.48
N TYR A 25 -15.15 9.47 -19.93
CA TYR A 25 -15.57 10.57 -19.08
C TYR A 25 -16.83 10.25 -18.28
N ASP A 26 -17.79 9.56 -18.90
CA ASP A 26 -19.04 9.20 -18.23
C ASP A 26 -18.80 8.14 -17.15
N ALA A 27 -17.90 7.19 -17.39
CA ALA A 27 -17.46 6.18 -16.42
C ALA A 27 -16.50 6.74 -15.34
N PHE A 28 -15.93 7.93 -15.52
CA PHE A 28 -14.96 8.49 -14.58
C PHE A 28 -15.59 8.76 -13.21
N GLY A 29 -14.95 8.23 -12.17
CA GLY A 29 -15.32 8.41 -10.78
C GLY A 29 -14.11 8.26 -9.85
N PRO A 30 -14.28 8.45 -8.54
CA PRO A 30 -13.21 8.26 -7.58
C PRO A 30 -12.83 6.79 -7.37
N TRP A 31 -13.50 5.84 -8.02
CA TRP A 31 -13.28 4.41 -7.81
C TRP A 31 -12.31 3.79 -8.83
N ILE A 32 -11.59 2.75 -8.40
CA ILE A 32 -10.76 1.92 -9.27
C ILE A 32 -11.66 0.93 -10.01
N ASP A 33 -11.53 0.90 -11.32
CA ASP A 33 -12.26 -0.02 -12.19
C ASP A 33 -11.34 -1.04 -12.83
N GLU A 34 -11.90 -2.23 -13.07
CA GLU A 34 -11.26 -3.30 -13.83
C GLU A 34 -11.43 -3.04 -15.33
N VAL A 35 -10.36 -3.26 -16.09
CA VAL A 35 -10.34 -3.19 -17.56
C VAL A 35 -10.40 -4.61 -18.10
N ARG A 36 -11.45 -4.92 -18.86
CA ARG A 36 -11.71 -6.27 -19.39
C ARG A 36 -11.51 -6.39 -20.89
N THR A 37 -11.50 -5.26 -21.59
CA THR A 37 -11.40 -5.19 -23.04
C THR A 37 -10.53 -3.99 -23.46
N ALA A 38 -10.01 -4.03 -24.68
CA ALA A 38 -9.09 -3.00 -25.17
C ALA A 38 -9.71 -1.59 -25.25
N ASP A 39 -11.02 -1.50 -25.54
CA ASP A 39 -11.76 -0.23 -25.59
C ASP A 39 -11.87 0.46 -24.22
N GLN A 40 -11.78 -0.31 -23.13
CA GLN A 40 -11.82 0.20 -21.76
C GLN A 40 -10.47 0.75 -21.28
N ILE A 41 -9.38 0.54 -22.02
CA ILE A 41 -8.06 1.11 -21.70
C ILE A 41 -8.16 2.64 -21.82
N PRO A 42 -7.77 3.40 -20.77
CA PRO A 42 -7.78 4.86 -20.83
C PRO A 42 -6.96 5.36 -22.01
N ARG A 43 -7.43 6.43 -22.67
CA ARG A 43 -6.86 6.91 -23.94
C ARG A 43 -5.33 7.02 -23.93
N LEU A 44 -4.77 7.53 -22.85
CA LEU A 44 -3.32 7.74 -22.69
C LEU A 44 -2.49 6.46 -22.83
N TYR A 45 -3.02 5.31 -22.43
CA TYR A 45 -2.28 4.04 -22.36
C TYR A 45 -2.60 3.08 -23.52
N ARG A 46 -3.36 3.52 -24.53
CA ARG A 46 -3.87 2.63 -25.59
C ARG A 46 -2.80 2.11 -26.56
N ASP A 47 -1.67 2.80 -26.65
CA ASP A 47 -0.51 2.35 -27.43
C ASP A 47 0.30 1.25 -26.70
N TYR A 48 0.03 1.01 -25.41
CA TYR A 48 0.60 -0.12 -24.68
C TYR A 48 -0.12 -1.42 -25.05
N LEU A 49 0.62 -2.38 -25.59
CA LEU A 49 0.09 -3.67 -26.03
C LEU A 49 -0.20 -4.59 -24.84
N VAL A 50 -1.44 -4.54 -24.34
CA VAL A 50 -1.91 -5.43 -23.27
C VAL A 50 -2.31 -6.79 -23.83
N ASP A 51 -1.68 -7.85 -23.35
CA ASP A 51 -2.17 -9.22 -23.55
C ASP A 51 -3.25 -9.57 -22.51
N PHE A 52 -4.52 -9.39 -22.90
CA PHE A 52 -5.67 -9.70 -22.06
C PHE A 52 -5.81 -11.19 -21.72
N ALA A 53 -5.23 -12.09 -22.51
CA ALA A 53 -5.30 -13.53 -22.24
C ALA A 53 -4.32 -13.94 -21.12
N ALA A 54 -3.16 -13.28 -21.05
CA ALA A 54 -2.18 -13.48 -19.99
C ALA A 54 -2.47 -12.68 -18.71
N ALA A 55 -3.20 -11.57 -18.83
CA ALA A 55 -3.54 -10.71 -17.71
C ALA A 55 -4.55 -11.37 -16.76
N ARG A 56 -4.25 -11.34 -15.46
CA ARG A 56 -5.15 -11.79 -14.39
C ARG A 56 -6.03 -10.68 -13.89
N THR A 57 -5.49 -9.48 -13.82
CA THR A 57 -6.19 -8.30 -13.32
C THR A 57 -5.57 -7.08 -14.00
N ILE A 58 -6.43 -6.21 -14.54
CA ILE A 58 -6.02 -4.92 -15.08
C ILE A 58 -6.87 -3.86 -14.40
N LEU A 59 -6.24 -2.92 -13.71
CA LEU A 59 -6.91 -1.85 -12.97
C LEU A 59 -6.55 -0.50 -13.55
N LYS A 60 -7.55 0.34 -13.83
CA LYS A 60 -7.35 1.76 -14.10
C LYS A 60 -7.60 2.56 -12.82
N ILE A 61 -6.62 3.37 -12.43
CA ILE A 61 -6.64 4.10 -11.16
C ILE A 61 -6.89 5.58 -11.46
N PRO A 62 -8.03 6.14 -11.00
CA PRO A 62 -8.42 7.50 -11.35
C PRO A 62 -7.48 8.53 -10.75
N ARG A 63 -7.36 9.66 -11.45
CA ARG A 63 -6.65 10.84 -10.97
C ARG A 63 -7.44 11.52 -9.84
N ASP A 64 -6.73 12.07 -8.86
CA ASP A 64 -7.34 12.88 -7.79
C ASP A 64 -7.71 14.29 -8.31
N ILE A 65 -8.81 14.36 -9.06
CA ILE A 65 -9.40 15.61 -9.54
C ILE A 65 -10.90 15.66 -9.24
N GLU A 66 -11.38 16.85 -8.86
CA GLU A 66 -12.82 17.06 -8.71
C GLU A 66 -13.53 16.90 -10.06
N ARG A 67 -14.63 16.14 -10.09
CA ARG A 67 -15.40 15.88 -11.33
C ARG A 67 -15.78 17.15 -12.10
N ARG A 68 -16.10 18.24 -11.39
CA ARG A 68 -16.43 19.55 -12.00
C ARG A 68 -15.25 20.23 -12.73
N LYS A 69 -14.03 19.80 -12.46
CA LYS A 69 -12.80 20.27 -13.12
C LYS A 69 -12.33 19.31 -14.22
N ALA A 70 -12.89 18.11 -14.30
CA ALA A 70 -12.61 17.16 -15.36
C ALA A 70 -13.38 17.52 -16.63
N ASN A 71 -12.76 17.32 -17.79
CA ASN A 71 -13.41 17.43 -19.10
C ASN A 71 -13.02 16.24 -20.00
N PRO A 72 -13.80 15.92 -21.05
CA PRO A 72 -13.54 14.77 -21.92
C PRO A 72 -12.19 14.79 -22.66
N GLY A 73 -11.55 15.95 -22.77
CA GLY A 73 -10.24 16.11 -23.39
C GLY A 73 -9.06 15.75 -22.49
N MET A 74 -9.26 15.60 -21.17
CA MET A 74 -8.19 15.32 -20.21
C MET A 74 -7.92 13.82 -20.07
N ASP A 75 -6.69 13.47 -19.66
CA ASP A 75 -6.38 12.13 -19.19
C ASP A 75 -6.84 11.99 -17.73
N LEU A 76 -7.79 11.07 -17.50
CA LEU A 76 -8.54 10.98 -16.25
C LEU A 76 -7.95 9.98 -15.26
N TYR A 77 -6.95 9.18 -15.66
CA TYR A 77 -6.38 8.10 -14.87
C TYR A 77 -4.88 8.29 -14.71
N ASP A 78 -4.39 8.28 -13.47
CA ASP A 78 -2.97 8.44 -13.18
C ASP A 78 -2.18 7.15 -13.35
N ASN A 79 -2.82 5.97 -13.22
CA ASN A 79 -2.14 4.69 -13.42
C ASN A 79 -3.00 3.65 -14.15
N LEU A 80 -2.34 2.77 -14.91
CA LEU A 80 -2.86 1.49 -15.37
C LEU A 80 -1.98 0.38 -14.76
N VAL A 81 -2.57 -0.51 -13.98
CA VAL A 81 -1.88 -1.61 -13.30
C VAL A 81 -2.28 -2.92 -13.96
N ILE A 82 -1.31 -3.69 -14.44
CA ILE A 82 -1.50 -4.96 -15.14
C ILE A 82 -0.77 -6.03 -14.36
N LEU A 83 -1.51 -7.00 -13.82
CA LEU A 83 -0.98 -8.16 -13.14
C LEU A 83 -1.11 -9.38 -14.05
N THR A 84 0.00 -10.05 -14.34
CA THR A 84 0.03 -11.34 -15.04
C THR A 84 0.31 -12.47 -14.05
N ALA A 85 0.64 -13.67 -14.55
CA ALA A 85 1.06 -14.77 -13.68
C ALA A 85 2.45 -14.58 -13.06
N GLU A 86 3.32 -13.78 -13.69
CA GLU A 86 4.75 -13.68 -13.36
C GLU A 86 5.21 -12.27 -13.06
N GLU A 87 4.49 -11.25 -13.55
CA GLU A 87 4.91 -9.86 -13.50
C GLU A 87 3.76 -8.92 -13.11
N LEU A 88 4.14 -7.78 -12.55
CA LEU A 88 3.28 -6.62 -12.31
C LEU A 88 3.83 -5.43 -13.10
N THR A 89 3.06 -4.95 -14.06
CA THR A 89 3.37 -3.73 -14.81
C THR A 89 2.51 -2.58 -14.32
N ILE A 90 3.13 -1.43 -14.09
CA ILE A 90 2.47 -0.18 -13.71
C ILE A 90 2.85 0.88 -14.73
N LEU A 91 1.84 1.36 -15.46
CA LEU A 91 1.96 2.54 -16.30
C LEU A 91 1.53 3.76 -15.49
N THR A 92 2.36 4.79 -15.45
CA THR A 92 2.08 6.01 -14.68
C THR A 92 2.10 7.21 -15.62
N ARG A 93 1.04 8.03 -15.56
CA ARG A 93 0.93 9.24 -16.37
C ARG A 93 2.10 10.20 -16.11
N ALA A 94 2.73 10.66 -17.20
CA ALA A 94 3.77 11.68 -17.23
C ALA A 94 3.37 12.74 -18.27
N GLU A 95 2.70 13.80 -17.82
CA GLU A 95 2.13 14.85 -18.68
C GLU A 95 1.23 14.28 -19.79
N ALA A 96 1.69 14.29 -21.05
CA ALA A 96 1.01 13.79 -22.24
C ALA A 96 1.50 12.40 -22.69
N ALA A 97 2.34 11.74 -21.89
CA ALA A 97 2.84 10.39 -22.09
C ALA A 97 2.69 9.58 -20.80
N TYR A 98 3.32 8.41 -20.73
CA TYR A 98 3.43 7.62 -19.51
C TYR A 98 4.83 7.02 -19.38
N THR A 99 5.19 6.68 -18.15
CA THR A 99 6.32 5.81 -17.83
C THR A 99 5.79 4.41 -17.51
N ALA A 100 6.62 3.39 -17.74
CA ALA A 100 6.29 2.01 -17.42
C ALA A 100 7.34 1.43 -16.46
N VAL A 101 6.86 0.76 -15.42
CA VAL A 101 7.71 -0.08 -14.55
C VAL A 101 7.12 -1.48 -14.53
N THR A 102 7.94 -2.47 -14.85
CA THR A 102 7.59 -3.89 -14.74
C THR A 102 8.40 -4.52 -13.63
N LEU A 103 7.73 -5.18 -12.69
CA LEU A 103 8.33 -5.90 -11.58
C LEU A 103 7.99 -7.38 -11.71
N ALA A 104 9.00 -8.25 -11.72
CA ALA A 104 8.76 -9.68 -11.53
C ALA A 104 8.14 -9.92 -10.14
N LEU A 105 7.11 -10.75 -10.03
CA LEU A 105 6.42 -10.96 -8.75
C LEU A 105 7.35 -11.55 -7.67
N GLY A 106 8.29 -12.42 -8.07
CA GLY A 106 9.31 -12.95 -7.18
C GLY A 106 10.39 -11.93 -6.75
N ASP A 107 10.40 -10.75 -7.37
CA ASP A 107 11.30 -9.66 -7.03
C ASP A 107 10.68 -8.69 -6.01
N ILE A 108 9.36 -8.74 -5.78
CA ILE A 108 8.67 -7.91 -4.79
C ILE A 108 8.98 -8.46 -3.39
N VAL A 109 9.65 -7.65 -2.57
CA VAL A 109 10.13 -8.04 -1.22
C VAL A 109 9.26 -7.54 -0.08
N ALA A 110 8.54 -6.44 -0.33
CA ALA A 110 7.61 -5.89 0.62
C ALA A 110 6.57 -5.03 -0.09
N MET A 111 5.40 -4.91 0.53
CA MET A 111 4.31 -4.08 0.06
C MET A 111 3.71 -3.35 1.25
N ARG A 112 3.39 -2.08 1.09
CA ARG A 112 2.73 -1.29 2.13
C ARG A 112 1.48 -0.64 1.58
N THR A 113 0.33 -0.98 2.12
CA THR A 113 -0.91 -0.23 1.91
C THR A 113 -1.08 0.75 3.06
N SER A 114 -1.50 1.96 2.76
CA SER A 114 -1.91 2.92 3.77
C SER A 114 -3.10 3.73 3.30
N VAL A 115 -4.00 4.00 4.23
CA VAL A 115 -5.18 4.84 4.01
C VAL A 115 -5.25 5.90 5.10
N ASN A 116 -5.61 7.12 4.71
CA ASN A 116 -5.95 8.20 5.62
C ASN A 116 -7.18 8.92 5.07
N LEU A 117 -8.33 8.68 5.69
CA LEU A 117 -9.62 9.08 5.13
C LEU A 117 -9.75 8.56 3.70
N LEU A 118 -9.98 9.44 2.72
CA LEU A 118 -10.12 9.11 1.30
C LEU A 118 -8.78 8.93 0.57
N ALA A 119 -7.66 9.30 1.17
CA ALA A 119 -6.35 9.16 0.54
C ALA A 119 -5.78 7.76 0.79
N GLY A 120 -5.67 6.96 -0.26
CA GLY A 120 -5.02 5.65 -0.28
C GLY A 120 -3.65 5.68 -0.97
N ARG A 121 -2.77 4.79 -0.55
CA ARG A 121 -1.42 4.64 -1.09
C ARG A 121 -0.96 3.19 -0.99
N LEU A 122 -0.43 2.66 -2.08
CA LEU A 122 0.26 1.37 -2.16
C LEU A 122 1.72 1.65 -2.51
N ASP A 123 2.64 1.25 -1.64
CA ASP A 123 4.07 1.23 -1.90
C ASP A 123 4.51 -0.21 -2.18
N LEU A 124 5.24 -0.41 -3.27
CA LEU A 124 5.81 -1.69 -3.66
C LEU A 124 7.34 -1.57 -3.59
N HIS A 125 7.97 -2.50 -2.88
CA HIS A 125 9.41 -2.58 -2.74
C HIS A 125 9.89 -3.82 -3.48
N SER A 126 10.87 -3.69 -4.37
CA SER A 126 11.48 -4.81 -5.09
C SER A 126 12.98 -4.89 -4.84
N ARG A 127 13.65 -6.00 -5.20
CA ARG A 127 15.13 -6.11 -5.10
C ARG A 127 15.82 -5.38 -6.23
N SER A 128 15.26 -5.41 -7.44
CA SER A 128 15.89 -4.85 -8.65
C SER A 128 15.61 -3.36 -8.87
N ALA A 129 14.48 -2.85 -8.37
CA ALA A 129 14.04 -1.47 -8.60
C ALA A 129 13.87 -0.68 -7.30
N GLY A 130 13.82 0.65 -7.43
CA GLY A 130 13.39 1.53 -6.35
C GLY A 130 11.91 1.35 -5.99
N PRO A 131 11.43 1.96 -4.91
CA PRO A 131 10.04 1.83 -4.49
C PRO A 131 9.08 2.41 -5.54
N VAL A 132 8.07 1.64 -5.92
CA VAL A 132 6.98 2.08 -6.82
C VAL A 132 5.79 2.48 -5.96
N VAL A 133 5.24 3.67 -6.21
CA VAL A 133 4.16 4.23 -5.39
C VAL A 133 2.92 4.48 -6.24
N VAL A 134 1.81 3.87 -5.85
CA VAL A 134 0.51 4.03 -6.48
C VAL A 134 -0.44 4.71 -5.50
N ARG A 135 -0.94 5.89 -5.85
CA ARG A 135 -1.96 6.60 -5.07
C ARG A 135 -3.35 6.24 -5.58
N PHE A 136 -4.30 6.12 -4.67
CA PHE A 136 -5.67 5.76 -5.01
C PHE A 136 -6.67 6.37 -4.01
N ASN A 137 -7.96 6.33 -4.31
CA ASN A 137 -8.99 6.69 -3.35
C ASN A 137 -9.33 5.50 -2.45
N SER A 138 -9.36 5.68 -1.13
CA SER A 138 -9.61 4.58 -0.19
C SER A 138 -11.00 3.95 -0.31
N SER A 139 -11.96 4.58 -1.00
CA SER A 139 -13.23 3.93 -1.39
C SER A 139 -13.01 2.67 -2.24
N SER A 140 -11.83 2.56 -2.88
CA SER A 140 -11.41 1.43 -3.70
C SER A 140 -10.44 0.50 -3.00
N ARG A 141 -10.33 0.62 -1.67
CA ARG A 141 -9.40 -0.17 -0.88
C ARG A 141 -9.57 -1.68 -1.12
N GLU A 142 -10.79 -2.17 -1.21
CA GLU A 142 -11.07 -3.60 -1.45
C GLU A 142 -10.42 -4.10 -2.76
N ARG A 143 -10.36 -3.27 -3.80
CA ARG A 143 -9.69 -3.62 -5.07
C ARG A 143 -8.18 -3.70 -4.93
N ILE A 144 -7.59 -2.77 -4.16
CA ILE A 144 -6.15 -2.78 -3.87
C ILE A 144 -5.78 -3.94 -2.95
N ASP A 145 -6.58 -4.21 -1.92
CA ASP A 145 -6.38 -5.33 -1.00
C ASP A 145 -6.46 -6.66 -1.80
N ALA A 146 -7.42 -6.82 -2.71
CA ALA A 146 -7.51 -7.97 -3.61
C ALA A 146 -6.30 -8.09 -4.57
N LEU A 147 -5.78 -6.97 -5.09
CA LEU A 147 -4.55 -6.96 -5.89
C LEU A 147 -3.35 -7.42 -5.05
N VAL A 148 -3.19 -6.88 -3.84
CA VAL A 148 -2.11 -7.25 -2.93
C VAL A 148 -2.18 -8.73 -2.57
N ASP A 149 -3.36 -9.26 -2.29
CA ASP A 149 -3.53 -10.69 -2.00
C ASP A 149 -3.17 -11.59 -3.20
N GLN A 150 -3.51 -11.18 -4.44
CA GLN A 150 -3.08 -11.90 -5.64
C GLN A 150 -1.55 -11.88 -5.80
N ILE A 151 -0.90 -10.74 -5.55
CA ILE A 151 0.57 -10.65 -5.56
C ILE A 151 1.17 -11.55 -4.48
N ARG A 152 0.61 -11.52 -3.25
CA ARG A 152 1.09 -12.34 -2.12
C ARG A 152 0.99 -13.83 -2.39
N ASP A 153 -0.15 -14.32 -2.89
CA ASP A 153 -0.33 -15.75 -3.19
C ASP A 153 0.67 -16.24 -4.25
N ARG A 154 1.03 -15.37 -5.21
CA ARG A 154 1.89 -15.72 -6.35
C ARG A 154 3.37 -15.61 -6.09
N ALA A 155 3.81 -14.47 -5.54
CA ALA A 155 5.20 -14.28 -5.13
C ALA A 155 5.64 -15.42 -4.20
N TRP A 156 4.73 -15.89 -3.34
CA TRP A 156 4.99 -16.98 -2.41
C TRP A 156 5.02 -18.38 -3.05
N ARG A 157 4.09 -18.69 -3.98
CA ARG A 157 4.07 -20.00 -4.64
C ARG A 157 5.21 -20.19 -5.65
N GLY A 158 5.69 -19.11 -6.27
CA GLY A 158 6.80 -19.13 -7.22
C GLY A 158 8.10 -19.66 -6.61
N GLU A 159 8.47 -19.19 -5.41
CA GLU A 159 9.71 -19.61 -4.74
C GLU A 159 9.68 -21.09 -4.30
N ARG A 160 8.52 -21.62 -3.88
CA ARG A 160 8.40 -23.05 -3.54
C ARG A 160 8.44 -23.98 -4.77
N SER A 161 7.95 -23.51 -5.91
CA SER A 161 7.90 -24.30 -7.14
C SER A 161 9.26 -24.38 -7.83
N ALA A 162 10.08 -23.31 -7.74
CA ALA A 162 11.45 -23.31 -8.27
C ALA A 162 12.40 -24.27 -7.52
N GLY A 163 12.12 -24.57 -6.25
CA GLY A 163 12.90 -25.54 -5.46
C GLY A 163 12.36 -26.97 -5.46
N CYS A 164 11.17 -27.21 -6.04
CA CYS A 164 10.48 -28.51 -6.01
C CYS A 164 9.84 -28.84 -7.36
N ALA A 165 10.51 -28.59 -8.48
CA ALA A 165 10.09 -29.09 -9.78
C ALA A 165 10.53 -30.56 -9.94
N GLN A 166 9.79 -31.49 -9.32
CA GLN A 166 9.68 -32.88 -9.77
C GLN A 166 8.38 -33.52 -9.23
N GLY A 167 7.35 -33.53 -10.08
CA GLY A 167 6.25 -34.51 -10.06
C GLY A 167 4.90 -34.06 -9.48
N GLY A 168 3.90 -33.84 -10.35
CA GLY A 168 2.48 -34.03 -9.98
C GLY A 168 1.47 -32.99 -10.49
N ASP A 169 0.94 -33.23 -11.69
CA ASP A 169 -0.41 -33.01 -12.23
C ASP A 169 -1.34 -31.87 -11.69
N PRO A 170 -1.90 -30.98 -12.56
CA PRO A 170 -2.82 -29.92 -12.16
C PRO A 170 -4.30 -30.36 -12.20
N GLY A 171 -4.75 -31.04 -11.14
CA GLY A 171 -6.17 -31.27 -10.85
C GLY A 171 -6.65 -30.37 -9.72
N TRP A 172 -7.15 -29.16 -10.03
CA TRP A 172 -7.60 -28.19 -9.04
C TRP A 172 -8.91 -28.63 -8.35
N ARG A 173 -8.81 -29.06 -7.09
CA ARG A 173 -9.93 -29.06 -6.12
C ARG A 173 -9.40 -28.80 -4.71
N GLY A 174 -9.53 -27.56 -4.25
CA GLY A 174 -10.06 -27.26 -2.91
C GLY A 174 -9.22 -27.44 -1.64
N GLU A 175 -8.04 -28.06 -1.63
CA GLU A 175 -7.32 -28.29 -0.36
C GLU A 175 -5.88 -27.76 -0.41
N ARG A 176 -5.57 -26.78 0.44
CA ARG A 176 -4.21 -26.29 0.67
C ARG A 176 -3.44 -27.41 1.39
N PRO A 177 -2.36 -28.00 0.82
CA PRO A 177 -1.58 -28.99 1.53
C PRO A 177 -0.78 -28.29 2.64
N GLY A 178 -1.31 -28.37 3.86
CA GLY A 178 -0.63 -27.95 5.08
C GLY A 178 0.52 -28.90 5.40
N ARG A 179 1.76 -28.48 5.11
CA ARG A 179 2.93 -29.08 5.75
C ARG A 179 3.22 -28.34 7.05
N GLY A 180 2.69 -28.90 8.13
CA GLY A 180 3.27 -28.88 9.48
C GLY A 180 3.26 -27.54 10.21
N CYS A 181 2.12 -27.15 10.77
CA CYS A 181 2.00 -26.23 11.93
C CYS A 181 0.59 -26.34 12.55
N ASP A 182 0.19 -27.51 13.08
CA ASP A 182 -1.06 -27.67 13.85
C ASP A 182 -0.95 -27.07 15.27
N ARG A 183 -0.39 -25.87 15.40
CA ARG A 183 -0.69 -25.02 16.55
C ARG A 183 -1.72 -24.03 16.07
N ALA A 184 -2.99 -24.41 16.20
CA ALA A 184 -4.08 -23.45 16.23
C ALA A 184 -3.64 -22.27 17.12
N ALA A 185 -3.85 -21.05 16.63
CA ALA A 185 -3.52 -19.85 17.39
C ALA A 185 -4.13 -19.97 18.78
N ASP A 186 -3.28 -19.95 19.81
CA ASP A 186 -3.71 -19.95 21.20
C ASP A 186 -4.40 -18.59 21.48
N PRO A 187 -5.74 -18.56 21.65
CA PRO A 187 -6.48 -17.31 21.76
C PRO A 187 -6.01 -16.49 22.95
N ASP A 188 -5.62 -17.13 24.05
CA ASP A 188 -5.13 -16.46 25.25
C ASP A 188 -3.80 -15.75 25.00
N ARG A 189 -2.90 -16.37 24.21
CA ARG A 189 -1.66 -15.72 23.78
C ARG A 189 -1.90 -14.56 22.83
N THR A 190 -2.84 -14.70 21.89
CA THR A 190 -3.20 -13.61 20.98
C THR A 190 -3.76 -12.42 21.76
N GLU A 191 -4.69 -12.65 22.68
CA GLU A 191 -5.27 -11.59 23.51
C GLU A 191 -4.21 -10.96 24.43
N ALA A 192 -3.32 -11.77 25.05
CA ALA A 192 -2.21 -11.24 25.83
C ALA A 192 -1.25 -10.38 24.99
N ALA A 193 -0.97 -10.77 23.74
CA ALA A 193 -0.12 -10.00 22.83
C ALA A 193 -0.79 -8.70 22.37
N LEU A 194 -2.12 -8.68 22.23
CA LEU A 194 -2.89 -7.50 21.84
C LEU A 194 -3.32 -6.62 23.02
N ALA A 195 -3.20 -7.09 24.26
CA ALA A 195 -3.59 -6.34 25.46
C ALA A 195 -3.03 -4.90 25.50
N PRO A 196 -1.76 -4.61 25.12
CA PRO A 196 -1.26 -3.23 25.07
C PRO A 196 -2.04 -2.32 24.11
N LEU A 197 -2.61 -2.88 23.04
CA LEU A 197 -3.37 -2.13 22.04
C LEU A 197 -4.83 -1.92 22.44
N ALA A 198 -5.42 -2.84 23.20
CA ALA A 198 -6.86 -2.85 23.52
C ALA A 198 -7.33 -1.53 24.14
N GLU A 199 -6.51 -0.92 25.00
CA GLU A 199 -6.86 0.33 25.67
C GLU A 199 -6.62 1.59 24.82
N SER A 200 -5.76 1.51 23.80
CA SER A 200 -5.26 2.70 23.10
C SER A 200 -5.65 2.79 21.62
N ASP A 201 -5.96 1.66 20.97
CA ASP A 201 -6.22 1.58 19.54
C ASP A 201 -7.13 0.40 19.16
N LEU A 202 -8.42 0.48 19.51
CA LEU A 202 -9.43 -0.53 19.19
C LEU A 202 -9.55 -0.84 17.70
N VAL A 203 -9.30 0.13 16.83
CA VAL A 203 -9.35 -0.07 15.37
C VAL A 203 -8.27 -1.05 14.93
N LEU A 204 -7.04 -0.87 15.43
CA LEU A 204 -5.92 -1.76 15.10
C LEU A 204 -6.14 -3.17 15.66
N VAL A 205 -6.69 -3.29 16.87
CA VAL A 205 -7.06 -4.59 17.48
C VAL A 205 -8.12 -5.31 16.66
N ASN A 206 -9.23 -4.64 16.34
CA ASN A 206 -10.33 -5.25 15.60
C ASN A 206 -9.95 -5.60 14.16
N GLN A 207 -9.07 -4.83 13.54
CA GLN A 207 -8.50 -5.21 12.25
C GLN A 207 -7.64 -6.47 12.40
N THR A 208 -6.68 -6.47 13.34
CA THR A 208 -5.80 -7.63 13.56
C THR A 208 -6.59 -8.89 13.86
N ARG A 209 -7.64 -8.84 14.69
CA ARG A 209 -8.52 -9.98 14.97
C ARG A 209 -9.22 -10.52 13.72
N ARG A 210 -9.76 -9.64 12.86
CA ARG A 210 -10.40 -10.05 11.61
C ARG A 210 -9.45 -10.82 10.69
N ASP A 211 -8.19 -10.42 10.67
CA ASP A 211 -7.20 -11.07 9.80
C ASP A 211 -6.70 -12.40 10.37
N LEU A 212 -6.55 -12.50 11.70
CA LEU A 212 -6.30 -13.79 12.36
C LEU A 212 -7.46 -14.79 12.14
N GLN A 213 -8.69 -14.28 11.99
CA GLN A 213 -9.84 -15.12 11.63
C GLN A 213 -9.80 -15.55 10.15
N ALA A 214 -9.33 -14.68 9.26
CA ALA A 214 -9.21 -14.96 7.83
C ALA A 214 -8.02 -15.87 7.50
N ASP A 215 -6.96 -15.83 8.31
CA ASP A 215 -5.73 -16.60 8.13
C ASP A 215 -5.38 -17.37 9.42
N PRO A 216 -5.76 -18.66 9.49
CA PRO A 216 -5.49 -19.50 10.66
C PRO A 216 -4.01 -19.71 10.96
N ALA A 217 -3.12 -19.49 9.99
CA ALA A 217 -1.67 -19.58 10.19
C ALA A 217 -1.08 -18.29 10.79
N ALA A 218 -1.85 -17.20 10.82
CA ALA A 218 -1.41 -15.93 11.34
C ALA A 218 -1.40 -15.93 12.88
N ARG A 219 -0.39 -15.31 13.48
CA ARG A 219 -0.28 -15.13 14.93
C ARG A 219 0.34 -13.78 15.28
N VAL A 220 -0.16 -13.15 16.35
CA VAL A 220 0.43 -11.92 16.88
C VAL A 220 1.71 -12.26 17.63
N VAL A 221 2.83 -11.66 17.24
CA VAL A 221 4.13 -11.88 17.86
C VAL A 221 4.42 -10.84 18.93
N ALA A 222 4.12 -9.57 18.63
CA ALA A 222 4.33 -8.47 19.54
C ALA A 222 3.41 -7.30 19.17
N ALA A 223 3.08 -6.48 20.16
CA ALA A 223 2.38 -5.23 19.93
C ALA A 223 2.90 -4.12 20.85
N GLN A 224 2.67 -2.88 20.42
CA GLN A 224 3.04 -1.67 21.13
C GLN A 224 1.87 -0.70 21.15
N ALA A 225 1.47 -0.28 22.36
CA ALA A 225 0.48 0.76 22.59
C ALA A 225 0.93 2.14 22.08
N ARG A 226 -0.02 3.06 21.93
CA ARG A 226 0.32 4.48 21.75
C ARG A 226 1.05 4.99 22.99
N ARG A 227 2.14 5.75 22.82
CA ARG A 227 2.93 6.30 23.94
C ARG A 227 3.17 7.79 23.74
N ASN A 228 2.96 8.60 24.78
CA ASN A 228 3.37 10.01 24.73
C ASN A 228 4.91 10.07 24.72
N ILE A 229 5.47 10.90 23.85
CA ILE A 229 6.93 11.05 23.72
C ILE A 229 7.34 12.48 24.04
N SER A 230 8.56 12.64 24.56
CA SER A 230 9.17 13.94 24.85
C SER A 230 10.39 14.17 23.95
N VAL A 231 10.65 15.45 23.66
CA VAL A 231 11.76 15.87 22.79
C VAL A 231 13.03 16.04 23.63
N LYS A 232 14.16 15.48 23.16
CA LYS A 232 15.52 15.72 23.67
C LYS A 232 15.99 17.09 23.16
N ALA A 233 15.52 18.18 23.76
CA ALA A 233 15.95 19.50 23.33
C ALA A 233 15.99 20.51 24.49
N GLY A 234 16.62 21.66 24.23
CA GLY A 234 16.74 22.76 25.19
C GLY A 234 15.38 23.33 25.64
N ALA A 235 15.39 24.18 26.66
CA ALA A 235 14.18 24.67 27.35
C ALA A 235 13.07 25.18 26.40
N ARG A 236 13.43 25.87 25.32
CA ARG A 236 12.48 26.38 24.31
C ARG A 236 11.71 25.29 23.58
N ALA A 237 12.38 24.19 23.21
CA ALA A 237 11.75 23.07 22.54
C ALA A 237 10.91 22.22 23.50
N LYS A 238 11.31 22.10 24.78
CA LYS A 238 10.47 21.52 25.83
C LYS A 238 9.16 22.32 25.98
N PHE A 239 9.24 23.64 26.04
CA PHE A 239 8.06 24.52 26.08
C PHE A 239 7.14 24.34 24.86
N MET A 240 7.71 24.26 23.64
CA MET A 240 6.92 23.99 22.43
C MET A 240 6.28 22.60 22.44
N SER A 241 6.97 21.57 22.93
CA SER A 241 6.42 20.21 23.03
C SER A 241 5.29 20.10 24.07
N TRP A 242 5.28 20.96 25.08
CA TRP A 242 4.18 21.07 26.04
C TRP A 242 2.91 21.63 25.37
N LEU A 243 3.06 22.62 24.48
CA LEU A 243 1.94 23.16 23.70
C LEU A 243 1.43 22.17 22.61
N ARG A 244 2.30 21.28 22.14
CA ARG A 244 2.00 20.29 21.09
C ARG A 244 2.51 18.90 21.48
N PRO A 245 1.82 18.22 22.42
CA PRO A 245 2.24 16.91 22.87
C PRO A 245 2.30 15.92 21.70
N LEU A 246 3.41 15.21 21.58
CA LEU A 246 3.65 14.21 20.55
C LEU A 246 3.34 12.81 21.10
N ARG A 247 2.92 11.93 20.19
CA ARG A 247 2.62 10.53 20.47
C ARG A 247 3.27 9.64 19.43
N LEU A 248 3.92 8.59 19.91
CA LEU A 248 4.25 7.43 19.11
C LEU A 248 2.97 6.63 18.87
N THR A 249 2.75 6.21 17.63
CA THR A 249 1.54 5.48 17.24
C THR A 249 1.62 4.00 17.62
N ALA A 250 0.45 3.36 17.60
CA ALA A 250 0.33 1.94 17.88
C ALA A 250 0.83 1.10 16.71
N LEU A 251 1.39 -0.07 17.03
CA LEU A 251 1.92 -1.02 16.05
C LEU A 251 1.73 -2.46 16.53
N ALA A 252 1.31 -3.36 15.64
CA ALA A 252 1.26 -4.81 15.86
C ALA A 252 2.12 -5.54 14.82
N VAL A 253 2.86 -6.55 15.26
CA VAL A 253 3.62 -7.46 14.41
C VAL A 253 2.90 -8.80 14.42
N VAL A 254 2.49 -9.24 13.23
CA VAL A 254 1.84 -10.51 12.99
C VAL A 254 2.77 -11.33 12.10
N GLU A 255 2.93 -12.60 12.40
CA GLU A 255 3.57 -13.56 11.50
C GLU A 255 2.50 -14.41 10.85
N SER A 256 2.61 -14.66 9.54
CA SER A 256 1.86 -15.70 8.85
C SER A 256 2.78 -16.44 7.90
N GLY A 257 3.08 -17.71 8.21
CA GLY A 257 4.08 -18.48 7.47
C GLY A 257 5.45 -17.81 7.48
N GLU A 258 5.96 -17.45 6.30
CA GLU A 258 7.23 -16.71 6.14
C GLU A 258 7.02 -15.21 5.88
N GLN A 259 5.80 -14.72 6.09
CA GLN A 259 5.48 -13.31 5.98
C GLN A 259 5.44 -12.68 7.36
N VAL A 260 6.03 -11.50 7.48
CA VAL A 260 5.82 -10.61 8.62
C VAL A 260 4.91 -9.48 8.16
N ILE A 261 3.76 -9.38 8.83
CA ILE A 261 2.75 -8.36 8.59
C ILE A 261 2.83 -7.34 9.73
N ILE A 262 3.14 -6.10 9.40
CA ILE A 262 3.21 -5.00 10.36
C ILE A 262 1.98 -4.12 10.16
N ARG A 263 1.21 -3.96 11.22
CA ARG A 263 0.02 -3.12 11.25
C ARG A 263 0.31 -1.91 12.09
N SER A 264 0.08 -0.72 11.56
CA SER A 264 0.38 0.53 12.24
C SER A 264 -0.52 1.65 11.77
N ARG A 265 -0.27 2.85 12.28
CA ARG A 265 -0.75 4.08 11.67
C ARG A 265 0.20 4.48 10.54
N ALA A 266 -0.27 5.29 9.58
CA ALA A 266 0.56 5.69 8.44
C ALA A 266 1.79 6.51 8.88
N SER A 267 1.65 7.33 9.92
CA SER A 267 2.77 8.00 10.58
C SER A 267 3.16 7.27 11.86
N GLY A 268 4.47 7.07 12.09
CA GLY A 268 4.98 6.54 13.35
C GLY A 268 4.85 7.52 14.52
N ILE A 269 4.92 8.83 14.23
CA ILE A 269 4.79 9.90 15.23
C ILE A 269 3.69 10.87 14.81
N ALA A 270 2.76 11.16 15.71
CA ALA A 270 1.63 12.04 15.48
C ALA A 270 1.47 13.08 16.61
N GLN A 271 0.82 14.19 16.30
CA GLN A 271 0.44 15.18 17.31
C GLN A 271 -0.81 14.70 18.07
N ARG A 272 -0.80 14.77 19.40
CA ARG A 272 -1.89 14.27 20.27
C ARG A 272 -3.26 14.86 19.97
N ARG A 273 -3.31 16.12 19.50
CA ARG A 273 -4.58 16.84 19.24
C ARG A 273 -5.22 16.46 17.90
N MET A 274 -4.49 15.83 17.00
CA MET A 274 -5.06 15.38 15.73
C MET A 274 -5.51 13.93 15.88
N ALA A 275 -6.78 13.68 15.59
CA ALA A 275 -7.26 12.33 15.44
C ALA A 275 -6.57 11.71 14.22
N ASP A 276 -5.75 10.68 14.46
CA ASP A 276 -5.12 9.91 13.40
C ASP A 276 -6.04 8.74 13.02
N TYR A 277 -6.74 8.92 11.91
CA TYR A 277 -7.60 7.89 11.32
C TYR A 277 -6.85 7.00 10.34
N SER A 278 -5.55 7.22 10.16
CA SER A 278 -4.80 6.47 9.17
C SER A 278 -4.61 5.03 9.59
N LEU A 279 -4.57 4.12 8.64
CA LEU A 279 -4.20 2.73 8.87
C LEU A 279 -3.14 2.39 7.83
N ALA A 280 -2.08 1.71 8.26
CA ALA A 280 -1.08 1.15 7.38
C ALA A 280 -0.90 -0.33 7.68
N GLU A 281 -0.70 -1.07 6.61
CA GLU A 281 -0.37 -2.49 6.63
C GLU A 281 0.86 -2.68 5.76
N THR A 282 1.88 -3.32 6.30
CA THR A 282 3.10 -3.65 5.57
C THR A 282 3.29 -5.15 5.58
N PHE A 283 3.32 -5.75 4.40
CA PHE A 283 3.69 -7.13 4.18
C PHE A 283 5.17 -7.19 3.85
N ILE A 284 5.90 -8.05 4.55
CA ILE A 284 7.33 -8.27 4.33
C ILE A 284 7.54 -9.77 4.14
N PHE A 285 8.19 -10.15 3.04
CA PHE A 285 8.65 -11.53 2.85
C PHE A 285 9.93 -11.72 3.64
N ALA A 286 9.88 -12.47 4.74
CA ALA A 286 10.98 -12.59 5.68
C ALA A 286 12.31 -13.05 5.05
N PRO A 287 12.32 -14.03 4.11
CA PRO A 287 13.56 -14.44 3.44
C PRO A 287 14.22 -13.33 2.60
N ALA A 288 13.48 -12.30 2.22
CA ALA A 288 13.99 -11.21 1.40
C ALA A 288 14.64 -10.08 2.21
N ALA A 289 14.40 -10.03 3.53
CA ALA A 289 15.04 -9.04 4.39
C ALA A 289 16.54 -9.35 4.53
N THR A 290 17.38 -8.35 4.28
CA THR A 290 18.85 -8.47 4.38
C THR A 290 19.37 -8.05 5.75
N GLY A 291 18.57 -7.30 6.50
CA GLY A 291 18.96 -6.82 7.83
C GLY A 291 17.86 -6.05 8.54
N VAL A 292 18.05 -5.92 9.85
CA VAL A 292 17.23 -5.07 10.72
C VAL A 292 18.17 -4.27 11.60
N THR A 293 18.09 -2.94 11.52
CA THR A 293 18.78 -2.04 12.45
C THR A 293 17.79 -1.36 13.36
N ALA A 294 18.25 -0.94 14.54
CA ALA A 294 17.46 -0.23 15.52
C ALA A 294 18.27 0.96 16.05
N ASP A 295 18.00 2.14 15.48
CA ASP A 295 18.78 3.34 15.72
C ASP A 295 18.01 4.33 16.61
N PRO A 296 18.51 4.68 17.81
CA PRO A 296 17.84 5.65 18.68
C PRO A 296 17.66 7.00 17.99
N LEU A 297 16.45 7.56 18.02
CA LEU A 297 16.22 8.89 17.47
C LEU A 297 16.78 9.95 18.43
N VAL A 298 17.77 10.69 17.96
CA VAL A 298 18.43 11.76 18.75
C VAL A 298 17.47 12.86 19.18
N THR A 299 16.37 13.05 18.45
CA THR A 299 15.36 14.08 18.73
C THR A 299 14.42 13.71 19.88
N TYR A 300 14.24 12.42 20.21
CA TYR A 300 13.20 11.97 21.13
C TYR A 300 13.75 11.07 22.24
N HIS A 301 13.15 11.15 23.43
CA HIS A 301 13.41 10.19 24.50
C HIS A 301 12.71 8.87 24.22
N ASP A 302 13.44 7.76 24.40
CA ASP A 302 12.94 6.38 24.30
C ASP A 302 12.25 6.03 22.98
N VAL A 303 12.59 6.72 21.89
CA VAL A 303 12.15 6.36 20.53
C VAL A 303 13.34 5.86 19.73
N THR A 304 13.12 4.77 19.03
CA THR A 304 14.09 4.16 18.12
C THR A 304 13.43 3.98 16.77
N ARG A 305 14.19 4.21 15.70
CA ARG A 305 13.79 3.85 14.35
C ARG A 305 14.29 2.45 14.05
N VAL A 306 13.36 1.53 13.80
CA VAL A 306 13.67 0.21 13.28
C VAL A 306 13.67 0.30 11.76
N SER A 307 14.80 0.00 11.13
CA SER A 307 14.94 -0.03 9.67
C SER A 307 15.12 -1.47 9.21
N ILE A 308 14.20 -1.93 8.38
CA ILE A 308 14.27 -3.25 7.73
C ILE A 308 14.82 -3.01 6.35
N THR A 309 16.01 -3.54 6.08
CA THR A 309 16.72 -3.36 4.81
C THR A 309 16.46 -4.53 3.89
N PHE A 310 16.37 -4.20 2.60
CA PHE A 310 16.35 -5.11 1.48
C PHE A 310 17.53 -4.76 0.56
N ALA A 311 17.66 -5.43 -0.59
CA ALA A 311 18.77 -5.19 -1.51
C ALA A 311 18.90 -3.71 -1.94
N SER A 312 17.81 -3.10 -2.41
CA SER A 312 17.79 -1.73 -2.95
C SER A 312 16.93 -0.75 -2.15
N SER A 313 16.26 -1.19 -1.10
CA SER A 313 15.28 -0.39 -0.38
C SER A 313 15.28 -0.67 1.13
N ALA A 314 14.63 0.21 1.89
CA ALA A 314 14.42 0.03 3.32
C ALA A 314 13.03 0.51 3.71
N ILE A 315 12.43 -0.17 4.69
CA ILE A 315 11.18 0.26 5.33
C ILE A 315 11.50 0.59 6.78
N THR A 316 10.98 1.72 7.26
CA THR A 316 11.26 2.20 8.61
C THR A 316 10.00 2.32 9.44
N PHE A 317 10.15 2.04 10.74
CA PHE A 317 9.10 2.16 11.74
C PHE A 317 9.66 2.82 13.00
N GLU A 318 8.90 3.69 13.64
CA GLU A 318 9.24 4.22 14.95
C GLU A 318 8.64 3.35 16.06
N THR A 319 9.48 2.94 17.01
CA THR A 319 9.09 2.10 18.14
C THR A 319 9.64 2.67 19.45
N VAL A 320 9.11 2.19 20.57
CA VAL A 320 9.69 2.43 21.90
C VAL A 320 11.01 1.67 21.99
N SER A 321 12.05 2.30 22.51
CA SER A 321 13.35 1.66 22.75
C SER A 321 13.21 0.44 23.67
N GLY A 322 13.78 -0.69 23.25
CA GLY A 322 13.79 -1.95 23.99
C GLY A 322 12.47 -2.73 24.01
N CYS A 323 11.45 -2.30 23.25
CA CYS A 323 10.14 -2.96 23.30
C CYS A 323 10.12 -4.32 22.58
N GLY A 324 9.09 -5.13 22.88
CA GLY A 324 8.92 -6.47 22.29
C GLY A 324 8.80 -6.46 20.76
N VAL A 325 8.27 -5.38 20.17
CA VAL A 325 8.18 -5.21 18.70
C VAL A 325 9.57 -5.20 18.06
N GLN A 326 10.53 -4.48 18.63
CA GLN A 326 11.89 -4.42 18.08
C GLN A 326 12.55 -5.79 18.08
N ARG A 327 12.42 -6.50 19.21
CA ARG A 327 12.95 -7.84 19.36
C ARG A 327 12.30 -8.81 18.36
N ALA A 328 10.97 -8.77 18.23
CA ALA A 328 10.23 -9.59 17.29
C ALA A 328 10.67 -9.36 15.84
N LEU A 329 10.85 -8.10 15.43
CA LEU A 329 11.33 -7.76 14.09
C LEU A 329 12.77 -8.24 13.87
N ALA A 330 13.67 -8.02 14.83
CA ALA A 330 15.05 -8.47 14.75
C ALA A 330 15.17 -10.01 14.70
N GLU A 331 14.36 -10.73 15.48
CA GLU A 331 14.36 -12.21 15.49
C GLU A 331 13.83 -12.82 14.19
N ARG A 332 12.87 -12.18 13.52
CA ARG A 332 12.20 -12.74 12.33
C ARG A 332 12.76 -12.28 11.00
N LEU A 333 13.27 -11.05 10.97
CA LEU A 333 13.78 -10.41 9.76
C LEU A 333 15.28 -10.16 9.82
N GLY A 334 15.91 -10.40 10.98
CA GLY A 334 17.36 -10.35 11.10
C GLY A 334 18.04 -11.50 10.35
N PRO A 335 19.36 -11.39 10.13
CA PRO A 335 20.12 -12.45 9.47
C PRO A 335 19.96 -13.76 10.25
N ARG A 336 19.44 -14.80 9.57
CA ARG A 336 19.39 -16.14 10.14
C ARG A 336 20.84 -16.58 10.36
N ARG A 337 21.19 -16.93 11.60
CA ARG A 337 22.47 -17.58 11.89
C ARG A 337 22.49 -18.89 11.09
N ALA A 338 23.46 -19.03 10.19
CA ALA A 338 23.66 -20.20 9.36
C ALA A 338 23.92 -21.46 10.19
#